data_AF-K0SC78-F1
#
_entry.id   AF-K0SC78-F1
#
_cell.length_a   1.000
_cell.length_b   1.000
_cell.length_c   1.000
_cell.angle_alpha   90.00
_cell.angle_beta   90.00
_cell.angle_gamma   90.00
#
_symmetry.space_group_name_H-M   'P 1'
#
loop_
_entity.id
_entity.type
_entity.pdbx_description
1 polymer ?
#
loop_
_entity_poly.entity_id
_entity_poly.type
_entity_poly.pdbx_seq_one_letter_code
_entity_poly.pdbx_strand_id
1 'polypeptide(L)'
;MHPPLDRPHPDCQAQISDLHECHATTSKLKFWGCNRVKFLLDECLKAEKKRLLAEMNKDYEAKRAAEDDVFRKAMGKEMSFEEYLQQDKDYQAARKKSGER
;
A
#
# COMPACT_ATOMS: atom_id res chain seq x y z
N MET A 1 -0.23 16.19 -21.58
CA MET A 1 -0.15 16.99 -20.34
C MET A 1 -0.38 16.07 -19.16
N HIS A 2 0.48 16.10 -18.14
CA HIS A 2 0.29 15.34 -16.89
C HIS A 2 -0.87 15.96 -16.08
N PRO A 3 -1.52 15.22 -15.16
CA PRO A 3 -2.41 15.81 -14.17
C PRO A 3 -1.67 16.91 -13.39
N PRO A 4 -2.37 17.95 -12.90
CA PRO A 4 -1.71 19.05 -12.20
C PRO A 4 -0.86 18.54 -11.03
N LEU A 5 0.41 18.96 -11.01
CA LEU A 5 1.40 18.65 -9.97
C LEU A 5 1.22 19.59 -8.77
N ASP A 6 -0.02 19.86 -8.38
CA ASP A 6 -0.35 20.85 -7.35
C ASP A 6 0.12 20.44 -5.95
N ARG A 7 0.55 19.18 -5.79
CA ARG A 7 1.11 18.66 -4.54
C ARG A 7 2.63 18.74 -4.57
N PRO A 8 3.28 19.02 -3.42
CA PRO A 8 4.73 19.07 -3.35
C PRO A 8 5.32 17.70 -3.64
N HIS A 9 6.27 17.66 -4.57
CA HIS A 9 7.07 16.49 -4.94
C HIS A 9 8.54 16.77 -4.59
N PRO A 10 8.91 16.70 -3.30
CA PRO A 10 10.24 17.09 -2.83
C PRO A 10 11.37 16.32 -3.55
N ASP A 11 11.12 15.07 -3.91
CA ASP A 11 12.12 14.21 -4.55
C ASP A 11 12.26 14.50 -6.07
N CYS A 12 11.24 15.10 -6.68
CA CYS A 12 11.12 15.26 -8.15
C CYS A 12 11.07 16.72 -8.62
N GLN A 13 11.35 17.68 -7.74
CA GLN A 13 11.24 19.11 -8.05
C GLN A 13 12.12 19.53 -9.25
N ALA A 14 13.27 18.88 -9.44
CA ALA A 14 14.16 19.14 -10.59
C ALA A 14 13.48 18.82 -11.92
N GLN A 15 12.89 17.64 -12.06
CA GLN A 15 12.22 17.19 -13.29
C GLN A 15 10.95 18.01 -13.57
N ILE A 16 10.30 18.53 -12.53
CA ILE A 16 9.16 19.44 -12.64
C ILE A 16 9.62 20.78 -13.22
N SER A 17 10.71 21.33 -12.69
CA SER A 17 11.31 22.57 -13.21
C SER A 17 11.73 22.41 -14.68
N ASP A 18 12.39 21.30 -15.04
CA ASP A 18 12.79 20.99 -16.42
C ASP A 18 11.58 20.93 -17.36
N LEU A 19 10.44 20.39 -16.88
CA LEU A 19 9.23 20.29 -17.68
C LEU A 19 8.59 21.66 -17.89
N HIS A 20 8.57 22.51 -16.86
CA HIS A 20 8.12 23.90 -16.97
C HIS A 20 8.98 24.68 -17.97
N GLU A 21 10.30 24.53 -17.90
CA GLU A 21 11.23 25.16 -18.84
C GLU A 21 10.99 24.66 -20.27
N CYS A 22 10.82 23.35 -20.45
CA CYS A 22 10.52 22.78 -21.77
C CYS A 22 9.21 23.34 -22.35
N HIS A 23 8.15 23.43 -21.54
CA HIS A 23 6.88 24.01 -21.98
C HIS A 23 6.95 25.53 -22.23
N ALA A 24 7.84 26.25 -21.55
CA ALA A 24 8.05 27.68 -21.76
C ALA A 24 8.83 27.97 -23.06
N THR A 25 9.77 27.10 -23.41
CA THR A 25 10.69 27.30 -24.56
C THR A 25 10.22 26.60 -25.83
N THR A 26 9.44 25.52 -25.72
CA THR A 26 9.01 24.72 -26.86
C THR A 26 7.64 25.17 -27.36
N SER A 27 7.54 25.42 -28.68
CA SER A 27 6.26 25.71 -29.33
C SER A 27 5.24 24.61 -29.09
N LYS A 28 4.00 24.99 -28.75
CA LYS A 28 2.85 24.07 -28.55
C LYS A 28 2.53 23.21 -29.78
N LEU A 29 3.04 23.57 -30.96
CA LEU A 29 2.90 22.80 -32.20
C LEU A 29 3.86 21.58 -32.27
N LYS A 30 4.90 21.54 -31.43
CA LYS A 30 5.83 20.41 -31.33
C LYS A 30 5.33 19.41 -30.29
N PHE A 31 4.37 18.57 -30.70
CA PHE A 31 3.74 17.54 -29.85
C PHE A 31 4.72 16.56 -29.19
N TRP A 32 5.94 16.42 -29.72
CA TRP A 32 6.96 15.47 -29.23
C TRP A 32 8.12 16.13 -28.47
N GLY A 33 8.14 17.47 -28.36
CA GLY A 33 9.34 18.21 -27.94
C GLY A 33 9.78 17.99 -26.49
N CYS A 34 8.85 17.66 -25.59
CA CYS A 34 9.13 17.50 -24.17
C CYS A 34 9.06 16.05 -23.68
N ASN A 35 9.03 15.06 -24.59
CA ASN A 35 8.82 13.67 -24.22
C ASN A 35 9.92 13.08 -23.33
N ARG A 36 11.17 13.50 -23.55
CA ARG A 36 12.30 13.05 -22.72
C ARG A 36 12.16 13.54 -21.28
N VAL A 37 11.85 14.82 -21.10
CA VAL A 37 11.65 15.42 -19.77
C VAL A 37 10.44 14.79 -19.08
N LYS A 38 9.36 14.59 -19.83
CA LYS A 38 8.18 13.86 -19.34
C LYS A 38 8.53 12.45 -18.87
N PHE A 39 9.34 11.70 -19.63
CA PHE A 39 9.75 10.35 -19.25
C PHE A 39 10.53 10.34 -17.93
N LEU A 40 11.50 11.24 -17.79
CA LEU A 40 12.29 11.37 -16.56
C LEU A 40 11.44 11.75 -15.35
N LEU A 41 10.48 12.66 -15.53
CA LEU A 41 9.52 13.00 -14.48
C LEU A 41 8.66 11.80 -14.09
N ASP A 42 8.14 11.04 -15.07
CA ASP A 42 7.32 9.86 -14.80
C ASP A 42 8.12 8.78 -14.05
N GLU A 43 9.42 8.62 -14.32
CA GLU A 43 10.29 7.71 -13.56
C GLU A 43 10.49 8.18 -12.12
N CYS A 44 10.78 9.47 -11.91
CA CYS A 44 10.98 10.02 -10.58
C CYS A 44 9.71 9.87 -9.72
N LEU A 45 8.55 10.27 -10.25
CA LEU A 45 7.27 10.19 -9.53
C LEU A 45 6.90 8.74 -9.18
N LYS A 46 7.23 7.78 -10.04
CA LYS A 46 7.07 6.36 -9.72
C LYS A 46 7.96 5.92 -8.56
N ALA A 47 9.20 6.38 -8.51
CA ALA A 47 10.12 6.07 -7.43
C ALA A 47 9.68 6.69 -6.10
N GLU A 48 9.32 7.98 -6.09
CA GLU A 48 8.79 8.70 -4.93
C GLU A 48 7.53 8.01 -4.39
N LYS A 49 6.58 7.68 -5.28
CA LYS A 49 5.36 6.94 -4.90
C LYS A 49 5.67 5.61 -4.23
N LYS A 50 6.62 4.83 -4.77
CA LYS A 50 7.02 3.55 -4.18
C LYS A 50 7.61 3.74 -2.79
N ARG A 51 8.49 4.74 -2.61
CA ARG A 51 9.09 5.06 -1.29
C ARG A 51 8.01 5.42 -0.27
N LEU A 52 7.10 6.33 -0.63
CA LEU A 52 6.02 6.78 0.24
C LEU A 52 5.06 5.63 0.60
N LEU A 53 4.68 4.79 -0.37
CA LEU A 53 3.85 3.61 -0.10
C LEU A 53 4.55 2.61 0.81
N ALA A 54 5.85 2.38 0.59
CA ALA A 54 6.63 1.51 1.47
C ALA A 54 6.66 2.05 2.90
N GLU A 55 6.79 3.36 3.07
CA GLU A 55 6.77 4.02 4.38
C GLU A 55 5.39 3.98 5.05
N MET A 56 4.32 4.30 4.32
CA MET A 56 2.96 4.26 4.84
C MET A 56 2.50 2.85 5.22
N ASN A 57 2.98 1.84 4.49
CA ASN A 57 2.56 0.45 4.68
C ASN A 57 3.47 -0.35 5.62
N LYS A 58 4.49 0.25 6.26
CA LYS A 58 5.38 -0.45 7.20
C LYS A 58 4.62 -1.17 8.30
N ASP A 59 3.56 -0.54 8.81
CA ASP A 59 2.74 -1.05 9.91
C ASP A 59 1.40 -1.61 9.44
N TYR A 60 1.24 -1.89 8.14
CA TYR A 60 -0.05 -2.31 7.57
C TYR A 60 -0.59 -3.57 8.25
N GLU A 61 0.25 -4.60 8.41
CA GLU A 61 -0.13 -5.85 9.06
C GLU A 61 -0.50 -5.65 10.53
N ALA A 62 0.26 -4.81 11.25
CA ALA A 62 -0.01 -4.51 12.65
C ALA A 62 -1.34 -3.75 12.82
N LYS A 63 -1.61 -2.76 11.95
CA LYS A 63 -2.89 -2.03 11.94
C LYS A 63 -4.05 -2.93 11.60
N ARG A 64 -3.89 -3.80 10.60
CA ARG A 64 -4.90 -4.78 10.20
C ARG A 64 -5.22 -5.76 11.32
N ALA A 65 -4.21 -6.30 11.99
CA ALA A 65 -4.41 -7.18 13.14
C ALA A 65 -5.12 -6.47 14.31
N ALA A 66 -4.81 -5.19 14.55
CA ALA A 66 -5.50 -4.39 15.56
C ALA A 66 -6.98 -4.15 15.19
N GLU A 67 -7.28 -3.84 13.93
CA GLU A 67 -8.65 -3.71 13.43
C GLU A 67 -9.44 -5.02 13.55
N ASP A 68 -8.82 -6.15 13.16
CA ASP A 68 -9.42 -7.48 13.27
C ASP A 68 -9.70 -7.88 14.74
N ASP A 69 -8.82 -7.54 15.68
CA ASP A 69 -9.04 -7.79 17.11
C ASP A 69 -10.20 -6.96 17.67
N VAL A 70 -10.29 -5.69 17.30
CA VAL A 70 -11.41 -4.81 17.67
C VAL A 70 -12.72 -5.34 17.08
N PHE A 71 -12.72 -5.75 15.82
CA PHE A 71 -13.88 -6.34 15.17
C PHE A 71 -14.32 -7.64 15.85
N ARG A 72 -13.37 -8.51 16.21
CA ARG A 72 -13.63 -9.78 16.91
C ARG A 72 -14.26 -9.55 18.29
N LYS A 73 -13.77 -8.55 19.04
CA LYS A 73 -14.38 -8.09 20.30
C LYS A 73 -15.78 -7.55 20.10
N ALA A 74 -16.00 -6.70 19.11
CA ALA A 74 -17.32 -6.12 18.81
C ALA A 74 -18.35 -7.18 18.39
N MET A 75 -17.92 -8.25 17.72
CA MET A 75 -18.76 -9.37 17.29
C MET A 75 -19.01 -10.42 18.40
N GLY A 76 -18.50 -10.21 19.63
CA GLY A 76 -18.69 -11.14 20.75
C GLY A 76 -18.01 -12.50 20.56
N LYS A 77 -17.08 -12.62 19.61
CA LYS A 77 -16.28 -13.84 19.39
C LYS A 77 -15.05 -13.78 20.29
N GLU A 78 -15.24 -13.96 21.60
CA GLU A 78 -14.16 -13.82 22.59
C GLU A 78 -13.06 -14.90 22.46
N MET A 79 -13.38 -16.05 21.87
CA MET A 79 -12.46 -17.18 21.70
C MET A 79 -12.27 -17.54 20.23
N SER A 80 -11.04 -17.85 19.86
CA SER A 80 -10.70 -18.43 18.55
C SER A 80 -11.29 -19.84 18.40
N PHE A 81 -11.40 -20.30 17.15
CA PHE A 81 -11.90 -21.67 16.88
C PHE A 81 -10.98 -22.74 17.51
N GLU A 82 -9.66 -22.56 17.46
CA GLU A 82 -8.71 -23.41 18.19
C GLU A 82 -8.99 -23.44 19.71
N GLU A 83 -9.19 -22.29 20.34
CA GLU A 83 -9.48 -22.20 21.78
C GLU A 83 -10.82 -22.87 22.12
N TYR A 84 -11.82 -22.72 21.26
CA TYR A 84 -13.09 -23.43 21.38
C TYR A 84 -12.89 -24.94 21.32
N LEU A 85 -12.17 -25.44 20.30
CA LEU A 85 -11.88 -26.87 20.16
C LEU A 85 -11.05 -27.43 21.33
N GLN A 86 -10.18 -26.62 21.93
CA GLN A 86 -9.42 -27.06 23.10
C GLN A 86 -10.28 -27.25 24.35
N GLN A 87 -11.31 -26.43 24.53
CA GLN A 87 -12.25 -26.52 25.65
C GLN A 87 -13.40 -27.52 25.39
N ASP A 88 -13.68 -27.84 24.12
CA ASP A 88 -14.72 -28.78 23.73
C ASP A 88 -14.34 -30.22 24.12
N LYS A 89 -15.09 -30.76 25.10
CA LYS A 89 -14.81 -32.09 25.67
C LYS A 89 -15.03 -33.21 24.66
N ASP A 90 -15.99 -33.05 23.77
CA ASP A 90 -16.36 -34.08 22.78
C ASP A 90 -15.30 -34.17 21.69
N TYR A 91 -14.81 -33.01 21.22
CA TYR A 91 -13.69 -32.93 20.29
C TYR A 91 -12.42 -33.54 20.87
N GLN A 92 -12.07 -33.23 22.12
CA GLN A 92 -10.89 -33.81 22.77
C GLN A 92 -11.01 -35.32 22.98
N ALA A 93 -12.21 -35.82 23.30
CA ALA A 93 -12.48 -37.25 23.40
C ALA A 93 -12.32 -37.95 22.04
N ALA A 94 -12.81 -37.34 20.96
CA ALA A 94 -12.65 -37.83 19.60
C ALA A 94 -11.17 -37.83 19.16
N ARG A 95 -10.41 -36.77 19.49
CA ARG A 95 -8.97 -36.67 19.20
C ARG A 95 -8.18 -37.79 19.87
N LYS A 96 -8.43 -38.06 21.16
CA LYS A 96 -7.77 -39.16 21.88
C LYS A 96 -8.07 -40.52 21.23
N LYS A 97 -9.33 -40.79 20.90
CA LYS A 97 -9.72 -42.02 20.19
C LYS A 97 -9.05 -42.17 18.81
N SER A 98 -8.78 -41.06 18.11
CA SER A 98 -8.12 -41.11 16.81
C SER A 98 -6.59 -41.30 16.89
N GLY A 99 -5.96 -40.93 18.01
CA GLY A 99 -4.52 -41.08 18.22
C GLY A 99 -4.09 -42.42 18.83
N GLU A 100 -5.02 -43.20 19.37
CA GLU A 100 -4.80 -44.54 19.94
C GLU A 100 -4.90 -45.67 18.90
N ARG A 101 -4.79 -45.36 17.60
CA ARG A 101 -4.92 -46.32 16.49
C ARG A 101 -3.62 -46.55 15.77
#